data_AF-A0A655AN53-F1
#
_entry.id   AF-A0A655AN53-F1
#
_cell.length_a   1.000
_cell.length_b   1.000
_cell.length_c   1.000
_cell.angle_alpha   90.00
_cell.angle_beta   90.00
_cell.angle_gamma   90.00
#
_symmetry.space_group_name_H-M   'P 1'
#
loop_
_entity.id
_entity.type
_entity.pdbx_description
1 polymer ?
#
loop_
_entity_poly.entity_id
_entity_poly.type
_entity_poly.pdbx_seq_one_letter_code
_entity_poly.pdbx_strand_id
1 'polypeptide(L)'
;MGLANLGFWNLGSANIGNYNLGSANIGVYNLGSANIGDFNLGSANIGFGNTGNGNIGIGNTGTGNIGFGNTGNGNIGIGLTGDTMTGFGGWNSGTGNIGLFNSGTGNIGFGNSGTGNWGIGNSGDYNTGIGNTGSTNSGFFNTGLVNTGIGNSGDYNTGLFNAGNTNTGSFNPGDYNTGGFNPGNYNTGYFNPGNSNTGIANSGDVNTGAFNSGNYSNGFFWRGDYQGLGGFAYQSAVSEIPWSYDRFQH
;
A
#
# COMPACT_ATOMS: atom_id res chain seq x y z
N MET A 1 -27.93 -31.80 46.31
CA MET A 1 -27.28 -30.83 47.20
C MET A 1 -25.82 -31.23 47.31
N GLY A 2 -24.88 -30.47 46.75
CA GLY A 2 -23.45 -30.81 46.87
C GLY A 2 -22.81 -30.19 48.11
N LEU A 3 -21.51 -30.44 48.27
CA LEU A 3 -20.75 -30.11 49.48
C LEU A 3 -20.26 -28.66 49.44
N ALA A 4 -20.12 -28.03 50.61
CA ALA A 4 -19.47 -26.72 50.78
C ALA A 4 -20.08 -25.56 49.95
N ASN A 5 -21.40 -25.55 49.74
CA ASN A 5 -22.07 -24.40 49.12
C ASN A 5 -22.44 -23.34 50.17
N LEU A 6 -22.18 -22.07 49.88
CA LEU A 6 -22.65 -20.91 50.63
C LEU A 6 -23.72 -20.17 49.81
N GLY A 7 -24.99 -20.37 50.15
CA GLY A 7 -26.16 -19.79 49.48
C GLY A 7 -27.23 -20.83 49.18
N PHE A 8 -28.24 -20.44 48.40
CA PHE A 8 -29.44 -21.24 48.13
C PHE A 8 -29.49 -21.77 46.69
N TRP A 9 -30.19 -22.89 46.51
CA TRP A 9 -30.53 -23.44 45.19
C TRP A 9 -29.31 -23.75 44.30
N ASN A 10 -28.21 -24.20 44.91
CA ASN A 10 -27.02 -24.64 44.18
C ASN A 10 -27.04 -26.17 43.96
N LEU A 11 -26.76 -26.60 42.73
CA LEU A 11 -26.56 -28.00 42.36
C LEU A 11 -25.11 -28.23 41.91
N GLY A 12 -24.33 -28.87 42.78
CA GLY A 12 -22.88 -29.06 42.63
C GLY A 12 -22.17 -28.67 43.94
N SER A 13 -20.85 -28.52 43.92
CA SER A 13 -20.05 -28.31 45.14
C SER A 13 -19.28 -26.99 45.12
N ALA A 14 -18.93 -26.47 46.31
CA ALA A 14 -18.05 -25.31 46.49
C ALA A 14 -18.54 -24.00 45.84
N ASN A 15 -19.85 -23.78 45.71
CA ASN A 15 -20.38 -22.54 45.17
C ASN A 15 -20.57 -21.48 46.26
N ILE A 16 -20.26 -20.22 45.95
CA ILE A 16 -20.58 -19.03 46.76
C ILE A 16 -21.58 -18.19 45.96
N GLY A 17 -22.81 -18.07 46.47
CA GLY A 17 -23.91 -17.39 45.80
C GLY A 17 -25.12 -18.31 45.57
N ASN A 18 -26.02 -17.92 44.68
CA ASN A 18 -27.33 -18.58 44.53
C ASN A 18 -27.58 -19.08 43.10
N TYR A 19 -28.42 -20.10 42.96
CA TYR A 19 -28.93 -20.58 41.67
C TYR A 19 -27.84 -21.06 40.70
N ASN A 20 -26.74 -21.64 41.21
CA ASN A 20 -25.68 -22.17 40.37
C ASN A 20 -25.86 -23.66 40.09
N LEU A 21 -25.69 -24.08 38.83
CA LEU A 21 -25.62 -25.47 38.41
C LEU A 21 -24.20 -25.78 37.92
N GLY A 22 -23.44 -26.49 38.74
CA GLY A 22 -22.02 -26.81 38.56
C GLY A 22 -21.23 -26.53 39.84
N SER A 23 -19.90 -26.53 39.76
CA SER A 23 -19.04 -26.44 40.94
C SER A 23 -18.11 -25.22 40.92
N ALA A 24 -17.68 -24.79 42.11
CA ALA A 24 -16.69 -23.72 42.29
C ALA A 24 -17.08 -22.37 41.68
N ASN A 25 -18.38 -22.05 41.56
CA ASN A 25 -18.82 -20.74 41.09
C ASN A 25 -18.88 -19.72 42.22
N ILE A 26 -18.50 -18.48 41.95
CA ILE A 26 -18.68 -17.31 42.82
C ILE A 26 -19.60 -16.33 42.08
N GLY A 27 -20.84 -16.19 42.54
CA GLY A 27 -21.85 -15.33 41.92
C GLY A 27 -23.21 -16.03 41.80
N VAL A 28 -24.10 -15.49 40.97
CA VAL A 28 -25.47 -15.99 40.80
C VAL A 28 -25.76 -16.48 39.39
N TYR A 29 -26.69 -17.44 39.29
CA TYR A 29 -27.23 -17.92 38.01
C TYR A 29 -26.19 -18.44 37.02
N ASN A 30 -25.12 -19.09 37.50
CA ASN A 30 -24.13 -19.70 36.62
C ASN A 30 -24.51 -21.15 36.28
N LEU A 31 -24.39 -21.52 35.00
CA LEU A 31 -24.50 -22.89 34.51
C LEU A 31 -23.14 -23.35 33.98
N GLY A 32 -22.43 -24.15 34.75
CA GLY A 32 -21.08 -24.64 34.49
C GLY A 32 -20.20 -24.46 35.73
N SER A 33 -18.88 -24.55 35.58
CA SER A 33 -17.97 -24.58 36.74
C SER A 33 -16.92 -23.47 36.73
N ALA A 34 -16.43 -23.11 37.90
CA ALA A 34 -15.34 -22.15 38.11
C ALA A 34 -15.61 -20.75 37.55
N ASN A 35 -16.88 -20.31 37.47
CA ASN A 35 -17.19 -18.95 37.05
C ASN A 35 -17.08 -17.96 38.21
N ILE A 36 -16.59 -16.75 37.94
CA ILE A 36 -16.56 -15.62 38.88
C ILE A 36 -17.40 -14.49 38.28
N GLY A 37 -18.55 -14.21 38.90
CA GLY A 37 -19.55 -13.27 38.42
C GLY A 37 -20.87 -13.98 38.11
N ASP A 38 -21.74 -13.30 37.36
CA ASP A 38 -23.16 -13.66 37.30
C ASP A 38 -23.61 -14.04 35.88
N PHE A 39 -24.64 -14.88 35.81
CA PHE A 39 -25.33 -15.27 34.57
C PHE A 39 -24.42 -15.91 33.50
N ASN A 40 -23.32 -16.56 33.91
CA ASN A 40 -22.43 -17.21 32.95
C ASN A 40 -22.92 -18.61 32.58
N LEU A 41 -22.91 -18.93 31.29
CA LEU A 41 -23.20 -20.24 30.72
C LEU A 41 -21.92 -20.84 30.16
N GLY A 42 -21.38 -21.87 30.81
CA GLY A 42 -20.11 -22.51 30.53
C GLY A 42 -19.15 -22.37 31.71
N SER A 43 -17.85 -22.52 31.49
CA SER A 43 -16.87 -22.67 32.58
C SER A 43 -15.75 -21.64 32.55
N ALA A 44 -15.19 -21.35 33.72
CA ALA A 44 -14.03 -20.48 33.90
C ALA A 44 -14.22 -19.05 33.36
N ASN A 45 -15.46 -18.56 33.28
CA ASN A 45 -15.72 -17.17 32.88
C ASN A 45 -15.54 -16.22 34.07
N ILE A 46 -15.02 -15.03 33.82
CA ILE A 46 -14.92 -13.94 34.78
C ILE A 46 -15.72 -12.75 34.26
N GLY A 47 -16.79 -12.39 34.96
CA GLY A 47 -17.65 -11.26 34.61
C GLY A 47 -19.11 -11.67 34.47
N PHE A 48 -19.83 -11.02 33.54
CA PHE A 48 -21.29 -11.06 33.50
C PHE A 48 -21.81 -11.58 32.17
N GLY A 49 -22.72 -12.55 32.21
CA GLY A 49 -23.52 -12.95 31.04
C GLY A 49 -22.69 -13.57 29.91
N ASN A 50 -21.54 -14.19 30.20
CA ASN A 50 -20.75 -14.84 29.16
C ASN A 50 -21.31 -16.22 28.82
N THR A 51 -21.30 -16.57 27.54
CA THR A 51 -21.66 -17.90 27.03
C THR A 51 -20.42 -18.56 26.42
N GLY A 52 -20.11 -19.78 26.82
CA GLY A 52 -18.88 -20.50 26.46
C GLY A 52 -17.84 -20.48 27.60
N ASN A 53 -16.55 -20.57 27.29
CA ASN A 53 -15.52 -20.88 28.30
C ASN A 53 -14.39 -19.85 28.36
N GLY A 54 -13.90 -19.55 29.56
CA GLY A 54 -12.68 -18.75 29.75
C GLY A 54 -12.79 -17.30 29.30
N ASN A 55 -14.00 -16.74 29.19
CA ASN A 55 -14.19 -15.35 28.79
C ASN A 55 -14.00 -14.41 29.99
N ILE A 56 -13.39 -13.24 29.76
CA ILE A 56 -13.22 -12.18 30.75
C ILE A 56 -13.94 -10.93 30.27
N GLY A 57 -15.02 -10.55 30.95
CA GLY A 57 -15.79 -9.33 30.66
C GLY A 57 -17.29 -9.58 30.59
N ILE A 58 -17.98 -8.88 29.69
CA ILE A 58 -19.45 -8.84 29.68
C ILE A 58 -20.01 -9.34 28.35
N GLY A 59 -20.94 -10.28 28.40
CA GLY A 59 -21.76 -10.66 27.25
C GLY A 59 -20.98 -11.29 26.10
N ASN A 60 -19.82 -11.91 26.36
CA ASN A 60 -19.05 -12.57 25.32
C ASN A 60 -19.63 -13.96 25.03
N THR A 61 -19.66 -14.35 23.76
CA THR A 61 -20.09 -15.67 23.29
C THR A 61 -18.92 -16.38 22.59
N GLY A 62 -18.52 -17.54 23.09
CA GLY A 62 -17.43 -18.37 22.57
C GLY A 62 -16.34 -18.62 23.61
N THR A 63 -15.08 -18.71 23.22
CA THR A 63 -13.98 -19.08 24.14
C THR A 63 -12.86 -18.06 24.20
N GLY A 64 -12.37 -17.78 25.42
CA GLY A 64 -11.16 -16.98 25.61
C GLY A 64 -11.27 -15.51 25.17
N ASN A 65 -12.46 -14.93 25.10
CA ASN A 65 -12.62 -13.53 24.74
C ASN A 65 -12.38 -12.61 25.94
N ILE A 66 -11.77 -11.45 25.71
CA ILE A 66 -11.55 -10.39 26.70
C ILE A 66 -12.26 -9.11 26.24
N GLY A 67 -13.23 -8.63 27.00
CA GLY A 67 -13.93 -7.36 26.74
C GLY A 67 -15.45 -7.49 26.72
N PHE A 68 -16.13 -6.81 25.79
CA PHE A 68 -17.58 -6.60 25.83
C PHE A 68 -18.26 -7.07 24.55
N GLY A 69 -19.21 -7.99 24.64
CA GLY A 69 -20.09 -8.34 23.52
C GLY A 69 -19.38 -8.97 22.33
N ASN A 70 -18.26 -9.67 22.54
CA ASN A 70 -17.55 -10.35 21.45
C ASN A 70 -18.21 -11.71 21.15
N THR A 71 -18.31 -12.07 19.88
CA THR A 71 -18.82 -13.37 19.38
C THR A 71 -17.74 -14.09 18.58
N GLY A 72 -17.32 -15.27 19.04
CA GLY A 72 -16.23 -16.08 18.46
C GLY A 72 -15.16 -16.39 19.52
N ASN A 73 -13.91 -16.64 19.13
CA ASN A 73 -12.87 -17.14 20.02
C ASN A 73 -11.62 -16.24 20.05
N GLY A 74 -11.05 -16.02 21.24
CA GLY A 74 -9.79 -15.32 21.41
C GLY A 74 -9.81 -13.83 21.05
N ASN A 75 -10.98 -13.19 21.07
CA ASN A 75 -11.10 -11.77 20.73
C ASN A 75 -10.74 -10.87 21.91
N ILE A 76 -10.09 -9.73 21.66
CA ILE A 76 -9.77 -8.72 22.69
C ILE A 76 -10.36 -7.37 22.27
N GLY A 77 -11.52 -6.99 22.82
CA GLY A 77 -12.19 -5.78 22.35
C GLY A 77 -13.67 -5.63 22.71
N ILE A 78 -14.36 -4.80 21.92
CA ILE A 78 -15.79 -4.49 22.10
C ILE A 78 -16.55 -4.84 20.83
N GLY A 79 -17.58 -5.68 20.89
CA GLY A 79 -18.53 -5.91 19.81
C GLY A 79 -17.95 -6.64 18.59
N LEU A 80 -16.87 -7.41 18.77
CA LEU A 80 -16.20 -8.14 17.69
C LEU A 80 -17.01 -9.38 17.29
N THR A 81 -17.03 -9.71 16.00
CA THR A 81 -17.58 -10.98 15.47
C THR A 81 -16.51 -11.67 14.63
N GLY A 82 -16.10 -12.88 15.00
CA GLY A 82 -15.01 -13.64 14.37
C GLY A 82 -14.04 -14.21 15.40
N ASP A 83 -12.92 -14.78 14.96
CA ASP A 83 -11.89 -15.35 15.84
C ASP A 83 -10.60 -14.52 15.81
N THR A 84 -9.91 -14.41 16.95
CA THR A 84 -8.61 -13.75 17.13
C THR A 84 -8.57 -12.27 16.74
N MET A 85 -9.70 -11.58 16.84
CA MET A 85 -9.83 -10.16 16.52
C MET A 85 -9.41 -9.28 17.70
N THR A 86 -8.91 -8.07 17.43
CA THR A 86 -8.60 -7.08 18.47
C THR A 86 -9.14 -5.69 18.08
N GLY A 87 -9.80 -4.98 19.01
CA GLY A 87 -10.25 -3.59 18.81
C GLY A 87 -11.75 -3.35 19.07
N PHE A 88 -12.36 -2.46 18.28
CA PHE A 88 -13.78 -2.15 18.37
C PHE A 88 -14.49 -2.69 17.11
N GLY A 89 -15.41 -3.61 17.32
CA GLY A 89 -16.21 -4.25 16.30
C GLY A 89 -17.23 -3.29 15.69
N GLY A 90 -17.62 -3.62 14.46
CA GLY A 90 -18.45 -2.77 13.62
C GLY A 90 -17.69 -1.64 12.92
N TRP A 91 -16.42 -1.39 13.25
CA TRP A 91 -15.63 -0.36 12.58
C TRP A 91 -14.68 -0.94 11.52
N ASN A 92 -14.40 -2.24 11.49
CA ASN A 92 -13.75 -2.88 10.36
C ASN A 92 -14.73 -3.83 9.64
N SER A 93 -14.65 -3.90 8.31
CA SER A 93 -15.38 -4.85 7.47
C SER A 93 -14.41 -5.78 6.74
N GLY A 94 -14.74 -7.06 6.61
CA GLY A 94 -13.87 -8.08 6.03
C GLY A 94 -13.00 -8.80 7.07
N THR A 95 -11.81 -9.28 6.68
CA THR A 95 -11.05 -10.27 7.47
C THR A 95 -9.62 -9.81 7.79
N GLY A 96 -9.10 -10.14 8.98
CA GLY A 96 -7.70 -9.91 9.34
C GLY A 96 -7.25 -8.44 9.38
N ASN A 97 -8.18 -7.47 9.43
CA ASN A 97 -7.84 -6.05 9.52
C ASN A 97 -7.46 -5.67 10.96
N ILE A 98 -6.43 -4.83 11.11
CA ILE A 98 -5.94 -4.29 12.38
C ILE A 98 -6.08 -2.76 12.36
N GLY A 99 -6.72 -2.19 13.39
CA GLY A 99 -6.99 -0.75 13.49
C GLY A 99 -8.47 -0.43 13.36
N LEU A 100 -8.85 0.69 12.74
CA LEU A 100 -10.26 1.14 12.65
C LEU A 100 -10.64 1.54 11.22
N PHE A 101 -11.92 1.41 10.86
CA PHE A 101 -12.47 1.84 9.56
C PHE A 101 -11.87 1.15 8.33
N ASN A 102 -11.19 0.02 8.52
CA ASN A 102 -10.64 -0.74 7.41
C ASN A 102 -11.72 -1.64 6.77
N SER A 103 -11.70 -1.75 5.44
CA SER A 103 -12.58 -2.61 4.65
C SER A 103 -11.76 -3.54 3.76
N GLY A 104 -12.13 -4.82 3.68
CA GLY A 104 -11.41 -5.83 2.89
C GLY A 104 -10.55 -6.73 3.75
N THR A 105 -9.33 -7.04 3.32
CA THR A 105 -8.53 -8.12 3.92
C THR A 105 -7.14 -7.67 4.36
N GLY A 106 -6.75 -7.95 5.60
CA GLY A 106 -5.37 -7.82 6.05
C GLY A 106 -4.83 -6.38 6.10
N ASN A 107 -5.68 -5.37 6.17
CA ASN A 107 -5.24 -3.98 6.24
C ASN A 107 -4.83 -3.59 7.66
N ILE A 108 -3.77 -2.78 7.80
CA ILE A 108 -3.26 -2.28 9.07
C ILE A 108 -3.32 -0.74 9.09
N GLY A 109 -4.00 -0.18 10.09
CA GLY A 109 -4.09 1.27 10.30
C GLY A 109 -5.53 1.77 10.26
N PHE A 110 -5.78 2.87 9.55
CA PHE A 110 -7.06 3.58 9.60
C PHE A 110 -7.67 3.78 8.22
N GLY A 111 -8.92 3.38 8.03
CA GLY A 111 -9.69 3.78 6.85
C GLY A 111 -9.19 3.18 5.54
N ASN A 112 -8.42 2.08 5.56
CA ASN A 112 -7.91 1.47 4.33
C ASN A 112 -8.96 0.56 3.69
N SER A 113 -9.03 0.52 2.37
CA SER A 113 -9.94 -0.34 1.62
C SER A 113 -9.18 -1.23 0.63
N GLY A 114 -9.50 -2.52 0.58
CA GLY A 114 -8.88 -3.50 -0.30
C GLY A 114 -8.01 -4.49 0.47
N THR A 115 -6.82 -4.83 -0.03
CA THR A 115 -5.99 -5.92 0.54
C THR A 115 -4.63 -5.45 1.03
N GLY A 116 -4.25 -5.81 2.26
CA GLY A 116 -2.86 -5.72 2.70
C GLY A 116 -2.27 -4.31 2.75
N ASN A 117 -3.10 -3.26 2.84
CA ASN A 117 -2.61 -1.89 2.93
C ASN A 117 -2.12 -1.58 4.34
N TRP A 118 -1.03 -0.84 4.46
CA TRP A 118 -0.52 -0.31 5.72
C TRP A 118 -0.58 1.21 5.71
N GLY A 119 -1.39 1.79 6.60
CA GLY A 119 -1.34 3.21 6.93
C GLY A 119 -2.72 3.82 7.00
N ILE A 120 -2.93 4.94 6.32
CA ILE A 120 -4.15 5.74 6.47
C ILE A 120 -4.80 5.98 5.12
N GLY A 121 -6.07 5.57 4.96
CA GLY A 121 -6.89 5.95 3.82
C GLY A 121 -6.38 5.43 2.47
N ASN A 122 -5.62 4.34 2.45
CA ASN A 122 -5.18 3.73 1.19
C ASN A 122 -6.32 2.91 0.58
N SER A 123 -6.40 2.90 -0.75
CA SER A 123 -7.41 2.14 -1.51
C SER A 123 -6.74 1.25 -2.56
N GLY A 124 -7.16 -0.01 -2.63
CA GLY A 124 -6.55 -1.03 -3.51
C GLY A 124 -5.67 -1.98 -2.71
N ASP A 125 -4.51 -2.36 -3.22
CA ASP A 125 -3.74 -3.48 -2.67
C ASP A 125 -2.29 -3.12 -2.31
N TYR A 126 -1.83 -3.60 -1.17
CA TYR A 126 -0.42 -3.54 -0.74
C TYR A 126 0.20 -2.14 -0.73
N ASN A 127 -0.62 -1.10 -0.56
CA ASN A 127 -0.10 0.26 -0.45
C ASN A 127 0.40 0.54 0.96
N THR A 128 1.51 1.27 1.08
CA THR A 128 2.08 1.69 2.36
C THR A 128 2.16 3.22 2.44
N GLY A 129 1.60 3.81 3.50
CA GLY A 129 1.63 5.25 3.75
C GLY A 129 0.23 5.85 3.80
N ILE A 130 0.01 7.00 3.15
CA ILE A 130 -1.26 7.75 3.29
C ILE A 130 -1.89 8.03 1.93
N GLY A 131 -3.17 7.71 1.80
CA GLY A 131 -4.00 8.16 0.69
C GLY A 131 -3.57 7.63 -0.67
N ASN A 132 -2.81 6.54 -0.73
CA ASN A 132 -2.42 5.95 -2.01
C ASN A 132 -3.60 5.15 -2.59
N THR A 133 -3.77 5.20 -3.92
CA THR A 133 -4.79 4.45 -4.65
C THR A 133 -4.15 3.56 -5.71
N GLY A 134 -4.58 2.30 -5.82
CA GLY A 134 -4.04 1.34 -6.78
C GLY A 134 -3.26 0.25 -6.07
N SER A 135 -2.11 -0.16 -6.59
CA SER A 135 -1.37 -1.31 -6.04
C SER A 135 0.10 -1.01 -5.75
N THR A 136 0.61 -1.51 -4.62
CA THR A 136 2.04 -1.52 -4.27
C THR A 136 2.70 -0.13 -4.23
N ASN A 137 1.93 0.92 -3.99
CA ASN A 137 2.47 2.26 -3.86
C ASN A 137 3.02 2.50 -2.44
N SER A 138 4.09 3.28 -2.33
CA SER A 138 4.70 3.67 -1.06
C SER A 138 4.83 5.19 -0.94
N GLY A 139 4.36 5.76 0.16
CA GLY A 139 4.44 7.20 0.45
C GLY A 139 3.06 7.85 0.53
N PHE A 140 2.87 8.98 -0.15
CA PHE A 140 1.69 9.83 0.03
C PHE A 140 0.98 10.11 -1.29
N PHE A 141 -0.32 9.85 -1.34
CA PHE A 141 -1.21 10.28 -2.42
C PHE A 141 -0.77 9.82 -3.82
N ASN A 142 -0.07 8.70 -3.93
CA ASN A 142 0.26 8.14 -5.23
C ASN A 142 -0.94 7.37 -5.80
N THR A 143 -1.15 7.45 -7.11
CA THR A 143 -2.22 6.77 -7.83
C THR A 143 -1.67 5.92 -8.97
N GLY A 144 -1.96 4.63 -8.97
CA GLY A 144 -1.49 3.68 -10.00
C GLY A 144 -0.74 2.51 -9.38
N LEU A 145 0.33 2.05 -10.04
CA LEU A 145 1.09 0.86 -9.66
C LEU A 145 2.55 1.21 -9.30
N VAL A 146 3.06 0.63 -8.22
CA VAL A 146 4.51 0.61 -7.89
C VAL A 146 5.13 2.03 -7.82
N ASN A 147 4.36 3.03 -7.39
CA ASN A 147 4.91 4.37 -7.23
C ASN A 147 5.52 4.56 -5.84
N THR A 148 6.64 5.26 -5.75
CA THR A 148 7.28 5.63 -4.48
C THR A 148 7.44 7.15 -4.37
N GLY A 149 6.97 7.75 -3.29
CA GLY A 149 7.14 9.18 -3.01
C GLY A 149 5.81 9.90 -2.80
N ILE A 150 5.64 11.07 -3.42
CA ILE A 150 4.47 11.94 -3.17
C ILE A 150 3.77 12.31 -4.46
N GLY A 151 2.47 12.05 -4.54
CA GLY A 151 1.60 12.61 -5.56
C GLY A 151 1.92 12.15 -6.99
N ASN A 152 2.54 10.99 -7.16
CA ASN A 152 2.78 10.43 -8.49
C ASN A 152 1.49 9.80 -9.04
N SER A 153 1.23 10.00 -10.34
CA SER A 153 0.09 9.44 -11.05
C SER A 153 0.54 8.64 -12.28
N GLY A 154 -0.01 7.45 -12.47
CA GLY A 154 0.47 6.46 -13.44
C GLY A 154 1.34 5.41 -12.75
N ASP A 155 2.25 4.74 -13.45
CA ASP A 155 2.90 3.54 -12.92
C ASP A 155 4.44 3.67 -12.83
N TYR A 156 5.04 2.98 -11.86
CA TYR A 156 6.50 2.86 -11.69
C TYR A 156 7.24 4.19 -11.52
N ASN A 157 6.60 5.20 -10.94
CA ASN A 157 7.24 6.48 -10.71
C ASN A 157 7.91 6.55 -9.33
N THR A 158 9.09 7.18 -9.26
CA THR A 158 9.78 7.47 -8.00
C THR A 158 10.03 8.95 -7.86
N GLY A 159 9.63 9.55 -6.74
CA GLY A 159 9.87 10.95 -6.39
C GLY A 159 8.57 11.75 -6.22
N LEU A 160 8.49 12.94 -6.80
CA LEU A 160 7.43 13.91 -6.49
C LEU A 160 6.65 14.32 -7.74
N PHE A 161 5.32 14.19 -7.70
CA PHE A 161 4.42 14.77 -8.70
C PHE A 161 4.78 14.41 -10.16
N ASN A 162 5.24 13.20 -10.41
CA ASN A 162 5.37 12.69 -11.76
C ASN A 162 4.01 12.20 -12.28
N ALA A 163 3.75 12.35 -13.57
CA ALA A 163 2.52 11.90 -14.20
C ALA A 163 2.87 11.10 -15.46
N GLY A 164 2.31 9.89 -15.61
CA GLY A 164 2.72 8.94 -16.65
C GLY A 164 3.51 7.79 -16.04
N ASN A 165 4.38 7.15 -16.81
CA ASN A 165 5.01 5.89 -16.40
C ASN A 165 6.53 5.98 -16.30
N THR A 166 7.11 5.23 -15.36
CA THR A 166 8.55 5.00 -15.26
C THR A 166 9.39 6.27 -15.11
N ASN A 167 8.86 7.29 -14.44
CA ASN A 167 9.60 8.53 -14.18
C ASN A 167 10.35 8.47 -12.86
N THR A 168 11.57 9.00 -12.81
CA THR A 168 12.34 9.19 -11.57
C THR A 168 12.69 10.66 -11.36
N GLY A 169 12.42 11.18 -10.17
CA GLY A 169 12.66 12.55 -9.76
C GLY A 169 11.36 13.32 -9.61
N SER A 170 11.26 14.55 -10.13
CA SER A 170 10.14 15.43 -9.78
C SER A 170 9.53 16.19 -10.95
N PHE A 171 8.20 16.31 -10.97
CA PHE A 171 7.47 17.11 -11.94
C PHE A 171 7.77 16.70 -13.40
N ASN A 172 7.74 15.39 -13.68
CA ASN A 172 7.87 14.88 -15.04
C ASN A 172 6.52 14.35 -15.54
N PRO A 173 5.75 15.13 -16.32
CA PRO A 173 4.62 14.63 -17.09
C PRO A 173 5.09 13.92 -18.37
N GLY A 174 4.60 12.71 -18.61
CA GLY A 174 5.00 11.84 -19.73
C GLY A 174 5.68 10.57 -19.21
N ASP A 175 6.36 9.84 -20.08
CA ASP A 175 6.93 8.53 -19.77
C ASP A 175 8.47 8.53 -19.85
N TYR A 176 9.09 7.68 -19.02
CA TYR A 176 10.54 7.38 -19.06
C TYR A 176 11.45 8.59 -18.81
N ASN A 177 11.04 9.53 -17.95
CA ASN A 177 11.87 10.69 -17.64
C ASN A 177 12.71 10.48 -16.36
N THR A 178 13.95 10.97 -16.36
CA THR A 178 14.80 11.01 -15.16
C THR A 178 15.26 12.43 -14.88
N GLY A 179 15.17 12.87 -13.63
CA GLY A 179 15.52 14.23 -13.19
C GLY A 179 14.26 15.04 -12.88
N GLY A 180 14.12 16.26 -13.38
CA GLY A 180 12.91 17.02 -13.06
C GLY A 180 12.50 18.12 -14.01
N PHE A 181 11.20 18.44 -13.98
CA PHE A 181 10.59 19.40 -14.89
C PHE A 181 10.80 19.03 -16.37
N ASN A 182 10.63 17.76 -16.72
CA ASN A 182 10.71 17.28 -18.10
C ASN A 182 9.33 16.85 -18.63
N PRO A 183 8.52 17.77 -19.19
CA PRO A 183 7.31 17.40 -19.92
C PRO A 183 7.62 16.70 -21.25
N GLY A 184 6.96 15.59 -21.52
CA GLY A 184 7.18 14.74 -22.69
C GLY A 184 7.87 13.43 -22.31
N ASN A 185 8.43 12.72 -23.29
CA ASN A 185 8.89 11.35 -23.09
C ASN A 185 10.41 11.20 -23.26
N TYR A 186 11.00 10.25 -22.53
CA TYR A 186 12.41 9.84 -22.67
C TYR A 186 13.43 10.95 -22.40
N ASN A 187 13.13 11.88 -21.49
CA ASN A 187 14.05 12.95 -21.16
C ASN A 187 14.93 12.60 -19.94
N THR A 188 16.20 12.96 -19.99
CA THR A 188 17.11 12.85 -18.85
C THR A 188 17.70 14.21 -18.50
N GLY A 189 17.65 14.59 -17.23
CA GLY A 189 18.18 15.85 -16.71
C GLY A 189 17.07 16.79 -16.26
N TYR A 190 17.19 18.09 -16.52
CA TYR A 190 16.26 19.08 -15.96
C TYR A 190 15.71 20.07 -16.99
N PHE A 191 14.44 20.45 -16.85
CA PHE A 191 13.80 21.47 -17.66
C PHE A 191 13.80 21.15 -19.16
N ASN A 192 13.61 19.90 -19.55
CA ASN A 192 13.61 19.49 -20.96
C ASN A 192 12.18 19.23 -21.48
N PRO A 193 11.44 20.24 -21.98
CA PRO A 193 10.18 20.02 -22.67
C PRO A 193 10.37 19.43 -24.08
N GLY A 194 9.54 18.45 -24.42
CA GLY A 194 9.62 17.69 -25.68
C GLY A 194 10.09 16.26 -25.43
N ASN A 195 10.61 15.58 -26.44
CA ASN A 195 10.95 14.16 -26.34
C ASN A 195 12.43 13.89 -26.59
N SER A 196 12.95 12.85 -25.93
CA SER A 196 14.30 12.32 -26.14
C SER A 196 15.42 13.35 -25.93
N ASN A 197 15.24 14.28 -24.99
CA ASN A 197 16.25 15.27 -24.65
C ASN A 197 17.12 14.80 -23.49
N THR A 198 18.43 15.00 -23.59
CA THR A 198 19.38 14.75 -22.51
C THR A 198 20.12 16.03 -22.14
N GLY A 199 20.04 16.43 -20.88
CA GLY A 199 20.80 17.54 -20.31
C GLY A 199 19.91 18.59 -19.62
N ILE A 200 20.14 19.87 -19.86
CA ILE A 200 19.48 20.95 -19.10
C ILE A 200 18.83 21.97 -20.04
N ALA A 201 17.57 22.29 -19.81
CA ALA A 201 16.88 23.37 -20.49
C ALA A 201 16.85 23.21 -22.02
N ASN A 202 16.65 21.99 -22.53
CA ASN A 202 16.48 21.74 -23.97
C ASN A 202 14.99 21.69 -24.34
N SER A 203 14.58 22.51 -25.30
CA SER A 203 13.22 22.53 -25.84
C SER A 203 13.18 22.02 -27.27
N GLY A 204 12.24 21.13 -27.56
CA GLY A 204 12.12 20.44 -28.85
C GLY A 204 12.43 18.94 -28.69
N ASP A 205 12.75 18.25 -29.77
CA ASP A 205 12.96 16.80 -29.76
C ASP A 205 14.40 16.39 -30.11
N VAL A 206 14.90 15.31 -29.48
CA VAL A 206 16.18 14.66 -29.81
C VAL A 206 17.40 15.58 -29.60
N ASN A 207 17.43 16.35 -28.51
CA ASN A 207 18.56 17.21 -28.19
C ASN A 207 19.48 16.61 -27.12
N THR A 208 20.78 16.83 -27.24
CA THR A 208 21.76 16.54 -26.18
C THR A 208 22.56 17.78 -25.84
N GLY A 209 22.68 18.11 -24.56
CA GLY A 209 23.47 19.23 -24.06
C GLY A 209 22.63 20.22 -23.25
N ALA A 210 22.81 21.53 -23.42
CA ALA A 210 22.02 22.49 -22.65
C ALA A 210 21.62 23.76 -23.39
N PHE A 211 20.46 24.29 -23.02
CA PHE A 211 19.89 25.52 -23.60
C PHE A 211 19.68 25.45 -25.11
N ASN A 212 19.39 24.26 -25.65
CA ASN A 212 19.07 24.08 -27.07
C ASN A 212 17.57 24.31 -27.31
N SER A 213 17.26 25.03 -28.39
CA SER A 213 15.90 25.27 -28.86
C SER A 213 15.80 24.85 -30.33
N GLY A 214 15.13 23.74 -30.60
CA GLY A 214 15.04 23.10 -31.92
C GLY A 214 15.08 21.58 -31.80
N ASN A 215 15.26 20.89 -32.91
CA ASN A 215 15.29 19.43 -32.95
C ASN A 215 16.66 18.90 -33.40
N TYR A 216 17.01 17.68 -33.00
CA TYR A 216 18.20 16.96 -33.46
C TYR A 216 19.52 17.73 -33.26
N SER A 217 19.67 18.43 -32.13
CA SER A 217 20.86 19.25 -31.87
C SER A 217 21.75 18.68 -30.75
N ASN A 218 23.06 18.78 -30.91
CA ASN A 218 24.05 18.38 -29.91
C ASN A 218 24.97 19.55 -29.54
N GLY A 219 24.98 19.95 -28.28
CA GLY A 219 25.85 21.01 -27.77
C GLY A 219 25.13 22.02 -26.87
N PHE A 220 25.58 23.27 -26.90
CA PHE A 220 25.10 24.32 -25.99
C PHE A 220 24.57 25.52 -26.75
N PHE A 221 23.45 26.08 -26.28
CA PHE A 221 22.88 27.35 -26.77
C PHE A 221 22.48 27.34 -28.25
N TRP A 222 22.15 26.18 -28.82
CA TRP A 222 21.70 26.10 -30.20
C TRP A 222 20.29 26.67 -30.37
N ARG A 223 20.08 27.38 -31.48
CA ARG A 223 18.79 27.89 -31.91
C ARG A 223 18.55 27.42 -33.34
N GLY A 224 17.72 26.39 -33.52
CA GLY A 224 17.43 25.76 -34.80
C GLY A 224 17.66 24.25 -34.78
N ASP A 225 17.28 23.61 -35.88
CA ASP A 225 17.36 22.15 -36.01
C ASP A 225 18.73 21.69 -36.52
N TYR A 226 19.12 20.46 -36.22
CA TYR A 226 20.30 19.78 -36.77
C TYR A 226 21.64 20.51 -36.50
N GLN A 227 21.79 21.09 -35.31
CA GLN A 227 23.02 21.80 -34.93
C GLN A 227 24.03 20.89 -34.20
N GLY A 228 25.32 21.14 -34.41
CA GLY A 228 26.38 20.37 -33.75
C GLY A 228 26.48 18.90 -34.18
N LEU A 229 26.03 18.58 -35.40
CA LEU A 229 26.13 17.24 -35.97
C LEU A 229 27.57 16.92 -36.44
N GLY A 230 28.00 15.68 -36.20
CA GLY A 230 29.24 15.15 -36.77
C GLY A 230 29.06 14.86 -38.26
N GLY A 231 30.00 15.32 -39.10
CA GLY A 231 30.04 15.03 -40.53
C GLY A 231 31.18 14.08 -40.91
N PHE A 232 30.94 13.19 -41.86
CA PHE A 232 31.96 12.37 -42.51
C PHE A 232 32.02 12.73 -43.99
N ALA A 233 33.22 13.02 -44.51
CA ALA A 233 33.44 13.24 -45.92
C ALA A 233 34.23 12.07 -46.52
N TYR A 234 33.73 11.49 -47.62
CA TYR A 234 34.43 10.48 -48.40
C TYR A 234 34.72 11.03 -49.80
N GLN A 235 35.98 10.98 -50.22
CA GLN A 235 36.41 11.42 -51.55
C GLN A 235 36.89 10.22 -52.35
N SER A 236 36.21 9.91 -53.46
CA SER A 236 36.66 8.91 -54.42
C SER A 236 37.53 9.58 -55.49
N ALA A 237 38.79 9.14 -55.64
CA ALA A 237 39.62 9.52 -56.76
C ALA A 237 39.33 8.59 -57.96
N VAL A 238 38.91 9.16 -59.10
CA VAL A 238 38.90 8.45 -60.38
C VAL A 238 40.24 8.74 -61.06
N SER A 239 41.05 7.71 -61.30
CA SER A 239 42.32 7.85 -62.00
C SER A 239 42.11 8.29 -63.45
N GLU A 240 43.00 9.15 -63.96
CA GLU A 240 42.99 9.57 -65.38
C GLU A 240 43.02 8.35 -66.31
N ILE A 241 42.16 8.37 -67.33
CA ILE A 241 42.20 7.37 -68.41
C ILE A 241 43.37 7.75 -69.33
N PRO A 242 44.44 6.94 -69.43
CA PRO A 242 45.54 7.24 -70.32
C PRO A 242 45.06 7.23 -71.78
N TRP A 243 45.24 8.35 -72.47
CA TRP A 243 45.02 8.48 -73.92
C TRP A 243 46.37 8.63 -74.62
N SER A 244 46.68 7.72 -75.55
CA SER A 244 47.82 7.80 -76.45
C SER A 244 47.35 8.08 -77.87
N TYR A 245 47.91 9.11 -78.51
CA TYR A 245 47.68 9.43 -79.91
C TYR A 245 48.93 9.10 -80.73
N ASP A 246 48.88 8.01 -81.49
CA ASP A 246 49.93 7.68 -82.47
C ASP A 246 49.67 8.44 -83.78
N ARG A 247 50.58 9.36 -84.12
CA ARG A 247 50.67 9.90 -85.49
C ARG A 247 51.47 8.94 -86.36
N PHE A 248 50.79 8.20 -87.23
CA PHE A 248 51.45 7.58 -88.37
C PHE A 248 51.77 8.67 -89.42
N GLN A 249 53.07 8.96 -89.59
CA GLN A 249 53.58 9.61 -90.79
C GLN A 249 53.85 8.53 -91.84
N HIS A 250 53.02 8.47 -92.89
CA HIS A 250 53.43 8.38 -94.30
C HIS A 250 52.21 8.37 -95.22
#